data_AF-A0A6J4Y066-F1
#
_entry.id   AF-A0A6J4Y066-F1
#
_cell.length_a   1.000
_cell.length_b   1.000
_cell.length_c   1.000
_cell.angle_alpha   90.00
_cell.angle_beta   90.00
_cell.angle_gamma   90.00
#
_symmetry.space_group_name_H-M   'P 1'
#
loop_
_entity.id
_entity.type
_entity.pdbx_description
1 polymer ?
#
loop_
_entity_poly.entity_id
_entity_poly.type
_entity_poly.pdbx_seq_one_letter_code
_entity_poly.pdbx_strand_id
1 'polypeptide(L)'
;MAISGKGFFMVSTVDGVTHYTRAGEFFFDEDGRLVNSDGFNLMGFQIDANGNPSDLGGISIPGQGYSPPQVSTELSFDINLDSRTASGESYYATQSVYDSLGNAVPLTLTFTKQLADQTWTVAASTTAPNGAVTINGAATGSVVFDEDGIMTTPAGDQPIAITLANGADTPLTISWDLYDALNNSHNDMSGFASPSSTTFQYQNGYAAGVLRAVSVDDDGIVSGTYSNGQLVPLYQIALADFPSYEGLTKLGRNLYVESVSSGQPMPGVPGNGRMGSIAPSAIEMSNVDLAKEFVKMITTQRAFQANSRIITTSDEVLSELINIKR
;
A
#
# COMPACT_ATOMS: atom_id res chain seq x y z
N MET A 1 12.02 3.69 11.60
CA MET A 1 11.09 4.78 11.19
C MET A 1 11.28 5.95 12.15
N ALA A 2 10.98 7.17 11.72
CA ALA A 2 11.02 8.36 12.59
C ALA A 2 9.77 9.22 12.37
N ILE A 3 9.41 10.04 13.36
CA ILE A 3 8.30 11.00 13.22
C ILE A 3 8.88 12.37 12.89
N SER A 4 8.44 12.95 11.78
CA SER A 4 8.74 14.34 11.44
C SER A 4 7.61 15.24 11.93
N GLY A 5 7.85 15.93 13.05
CA GLY A 5 6.86 16.80 13.67
C GLY A 5 6.23 16.19 14.94
N LYS A 6 4.96 16.54 15.18
CA LYS A 6 4.23 16.20 16.41
C LYS A 6 3.68 14.77 16.38
N GLY A 7 3.51 14.19 17.57
CA GLY A 7 2.92 12.87 17.73
C GLY A 7 3.86 11.84 18.33
N PHE A 8 3.30 10.74 18.79
CA PHE A 8 4.00 9.58 19.34
C PHE A 8 3.48 8.32 18.66
N PHE A 9 4.36 7.36 18.41
CA PHE A 9 3.93 6.00 18.08
C PHE A 9 3.18 5.41 19.26
N MET A 10 2.04 4.78 18.97
CA MET A 10 1.24 4.05 19.95
C MET A 10 1.69 2.59 19.95
N VAL A 11 2.12 2.07 21.10
CA VAL A 11 2.50 0.67 21.25
C VAL A 11 1.65 0.02 22.33
N SER A 12 1.22 -1.22 22.12
CA SER A 12 0.38 -1.97 23.06
C SER A 12 1.13 -3.15 23.63
N THR A 13 0.95 -3.37 24.93
CA THR A 13 1.37 -4.59 25.62
C THR A 13 0.45 -5.75 25.28
N VAL A 14 0.87 -6.98 25.57
CA VAL A 14 0.02 -8.19 25.43
C VAL A 14 -1.26 -8.10 26.27
N ASP A 15 -1.21 -7.36 27.39
CA ASP A 15 -2.34 -7.11 28.28
C ASP A 15 -3.30 -6.00 27.77
N GLY A 16 -3.03 -5.42 26.60
CA GLY A 16 -3.85 -4.36 25.99
C GLY A 16 -3.61 -2.96 26.56
N VAL A 17 -2.60 -2.77 27.40
CA VAL A 17 -2.20 -1.44 27.90
C VAL A 17 -1.39 -0.72 26.83
N THR A 18 -1.81 0.50 26.48
CA THR A 18 -1.14 1.36 25.49
C THR A 18 -0.08 2.24 26.15
N HIS A 19 1.09 2.32 25.50
CA HIS A 19 2.19 3.22 25.80
C HIS A 19 2.54 4.03 24.55
N TYR A 20 3.30 5.10 24.77
CA TYR A 20 3.64 6.06 23.72
C TYR A 20 5.16 6.18 23.62
N THR A 21 5.70 6.18 22.41
CA THR A 21 7.14 6.32 22.17
C THR A 21 7.41 7.14 20.93
N ARG A 22 8.55 7.84 20.91
CA ARG A 22 9.09 8.44 19.68
C ARG A 22 10.21 7.59 19.05
N ALA A 23 10.71 6.60 19.79
CA ALA A 23 11.67 5.66 19.25
C ALA A 23 10.97 4.80 18.20
N GLY A 24 11.40 4.91 16.95
CA GLY A 24 10.82 4.16 15.83
C GLY A 24 11.67 2.98 15.37
N GLU A 25 12.38 2.35 16.29
CA GLU A 25 13.02 1.05 16.07
C GLU A 25 11.96 -0.04 16.25
N PHE A 26 11.50 -0.58 15.11
CA PHE A 26 10.50 -1.64 15.07
C PHE A 26 10.99 -2.78 14.16
N PHE A 27 10.64 -4.00 14.51
CA PHE A 27 10.93 -5.20 13.74
C PHE A 27 9.76 -6.18 13.84
N PHE A 28 9.67 -7.09 12.87
CA PHE A 28 8.68 -8.16 12.91
C PHE A 28 9.15 -9.27 13.84
N ASP A 29 8.29 -9.73 14.75
CA ASP A 29 8.51 -10.92 15.56
C ASP A 29 8.14 -12.22 14.79
N GLU A 30 8.28 -13.37 15.43
CA GLU A 30 7.95 -14.69 14.85
C GLU A 30 6.45 -14.83 14.51
N ASP A 31 5.59 -14.11 15.23
CA ASP A 31 4.13 -14.07 15.00
C ASP A 31 3.75 -13.10 13.85
N GLY A 32 4.72 -12.34 13.31
CA GLY A 32 4.50 -11.32 12.29
C GLY A 32 3.92 -10.01 12.84
N ARG A 33 3.98 -9.78 14.15
CA ARG A 33 3.62 -8.50 14.77
C ARG A 33 4.76 -7.51 14.63
N LEU A 34 4.43 -6.24 14.41
CA LEU A 34 5.42 -5.18 14.31
C LEU A 34 5.72 -4.64 15.72
N VAL A 35 6.78 -5.15 16.34
CA VAL A 35 7.09 -4.86 17.75
C VAL A 35 8.29 -3.91 17.90
N ASN A 36 8.35 -3.19 19.01
CA ASN A 36 9.55 -2.44 19.40
C ASN A 36 10.58 -3.38 20.10
N SER A 37 11.74 -2.84 20.46
CA SER A 37 12.78 -3.58 21.21
C SER A 37 12.38 -4.06 22.60
N ASP A 38 11.22 -3.63 23.11
CA ASP A 38 10.62 -4.07 24.37
C ASP A 38 9.56 -5.18 24.17
N GLY A 39 9.25 -5.54 22.92
CA GLY A 39 8.23 -6.53 22.57
C GLY A 39 6.80 -5.99 22.54
N PHE A 40 6.60 -4.67 22.57
CA PHE A 40 5.28 -4.04 22.47
C PHE A 40 4.87 -3.84 21.02
N ASN A 41 3.63 -4.17 20.71
CA ASN A 41 3.11 -4.16 19.35
C ASN A 41 2.72 -2.75 18.91
N LEU A 42 3.25 -2.29 17.79
CA LEU A 42 2.88 -1.02 17.17
C LEU A 42 1.41 -1.04 16.77
N MET A 43 0.69 0.02 17.10
CA MET A 43 -0.71 0.17 16.77
C MET A 43 -0.89 0.90 15.44
N GLY A 44 -1.93 0.52 14.71
CA GLY A 44 -2.31 1.10 13.44
C GLY A 44 -3.79 0.87 13.14
N PHE A 45 -4.30 1.65 12.21
CA PHE A 45 -5.61 1.44 11.64
C PHE A 45 -5.53 0.37 10.55
N GLN A 46 -6.42 -0.60 10.58
CA GLN A 46 -6.56 -1.53 9.44
C GLN A 46 -7.08 -0.76 8.23
N ILE A 47 -6.54 -1.03 7.05
CA ILE A 47 -7.01 -0.42 5.81
C ILE A 47 -8.06 -1.34 5.18
N ASP A 48 -9.23 -0.79 4.87
CA ASP A 48 -10.28 -1.52 4.15
C ASP A 48 -9.97 -1.67 2.65
N ALA A 49 -10.76 -2.44 1.92
CA ALA A 49 -10.57 -2.64 0.48
C ALA A 49 -10.70 -1.34 -0.35
N ASN A 50 -11.25 -0.27 0.23
CA ASN A 50 -11.40 1.05 -0.40
C ASN A 50 -10.24 2.00 -0.04
N GLY A 51 -9.23 1.53 0.72
CA GLY A 51 -8.09 2.33 1.14
C GLY A 51 -8.36 3.21 2.37
N ASN A 52 -9.48 3.04 3.07
CA ASN A 52 -9.83 3.84 4.24
C ASN A 52 -9.36 3.19 5.55
N PRO A 53 -8.82 3.99 6.49
CA PRO A 53 -8.53 3.54 7.85
C PRO A 53 -9.82 3.17 8.59
N SER A 54 -9.84 1.98 9.20
CA SER A 54 -10.96 1.45 9.98
C SER A 54 -10.57 1.38 11.47
N ASP A 55 -10.57 0.19 12.06
CA ASP A 55 -10.36 -0.02 13.49
C ASP A 55 -8.88 0.11 13.89
N LEU A 56 -8.66 0.75 15.04
CA LEU A 56 -7.34 0.83 15.67
C LEU A 56 -7.01 -0.50 16.36
N GLY A 57 -5.94 -1.14 15.95
CA GLY A 57 -5.47 -2.40 16.50
C GLY A 57 -3.95 -2.55 16.42
N GLY A 58 -3.44 -3.65 16.96
CA GLY A 58 -2.02 -4.00 16.79
C GLY A 58 -1.72 -4.41 15.35
N ILE A 59 -0.64 -3.90 14.78
CA ILE A 59 -0.21 -4.23 13.42
C ILE A 59 0.36 -5.65 13.43
N SER A 60 -0.26 -6.53 12.67
CA SER A 60 0.19 -7.91 12.51
C SER A 60 0.08 -8.31 11.05
N ILE A 61 1.22 -8.64 10.46
CA ILE A 61 1.33 -9.20 9.12
C ILE A 61 1.83 -10.63 9.31
N PRO A 62 0.93 -11.62 9.48
CA PRO A 62 1.36 -12.99 9.69
C PRO A 62 2.29 -13.42 8.54
N GLY A 63 3.41 -14.08 8.87
CA GLY A 63 4.44 -14.51 7.92
C GLY A 63 3.99 -15.50 6.84
N GLN A 64 2.69 -15.79 6.77
CA GLN A 64 2.00 -16.61 5.77
C GLN A 64 0.94 -15.79 5.00
N GLY A 65 1.11 -14.47 4.94
CA GLY A 65 0.23 -13.58 4.18
C GLY A 65 0.26 -13.95 2.70
N TYR A 66 -0.71 -14.75 2.27
CA TYR A 66 -1.04 -14.88 0.87
C TYR A 66 -1.91 -13.68 0.51
N SER A 67 -1.53 -12.95 -0.54
CA SER A 67 -2.48 -12.06 -1.21
C SER A 67 -3.49 -12.97 -1.94
N PRO A 68 -4.80 -12.83 -1.68
CA PRO A 68 -5.80 -13.61 -2.39
C PRO A 68 -5.72 -13.30 -3.89
N PRO A 69 -6.03 -14.27 -4.76
CA PRO A 69 -6.09 -14.00 -6.18
C PRO A 69 -7.21 -13.01 -6.49
N GLN A 70 -7.04 -12.25 -7.56
CA GLN A 70 -8.10 -11.42 -8.13
C GLN A 70 -8.51 -12.02 -9.47
N VAL A 71 -9.80 -12.36 -9.56
CA VAL A 71 -10.41 -12.82 -10.80
C VAL A 71 -10.34 -11.72 -11.85
N SER A 72 -10.01 -12.06 -13.09
CA SER A 72 -10.05 -11.11 -14.20
C SER A 72 -11.50 -10.71 -14.49
N THR A 73 -11.77 -9.42 -14.52
CA THR A 73 -13.08 -8.87 -14.91
C THR A 73 -13.02 -8.03 -16.17
N GLU A 74 -11.82 -7.61 -16.58
CA GLU A 74 -11.58 -6.71 -17.69
C GLU A 74 -10.43 -7.22 -18.56
N LEU A 75 -10.58 -7.01 -19.87
CA LEU A 75 -9.63 -7.39 -20.90
C LEU A 75 -9.65 -6.34 -22.01
N SER A 76 -8.49 -5.82 -22.39
CA SER A 76 -8.33 -4.92 -23.54
C SER A 76 -7.19 -5.40 -24.44
N PHE A 77 -7.35 -5.15 -25.73
CA PHE A 77 -6.41 -5.52 -26.78
C PHE A 77 -6.31 -4.40 -27.79
N ASP A 78 -5.10 -3.88 -28.02
CA ASP A 78 -4.85 -2.94 -29.10
C ASP A 78 -4.29 -3.70 -30.31
N ILE A 79 -5.11 -3.84 -31.37
CA ILE A 79 -4.86 -4.72 -32.50
C ILE A 79 -5.10 -3.99 -33.82
N ASN A 80 -4.13 -4.09 -34.72
CA ASN A 80 -4.34 -3.85 -36.15
C ASN A 80 -4.56 -5.18 -36.87
N LEU A 81 -5.59 -5.26 -37.70
CA LEU A 81 -5.91 -6.42 -38.55
C LEU A 81 -5.74 -6.02 -40.03
N ASP A 82 -4.79 -6.65 -40.74
CA ASP A 82 -4.43 -6.26 -42.11
C ASP A 82 -5.65 -6.37 -43.05
N SER A 83 -6.09 -5.24 -43.62
CA SER A 83 -7.21 -5.21 -44.55
C SER A 83 -6.98 -6.03 -45.82
N ARG A 84 -5.72 -6.28 -46.20
CA ARG A 84 -5.32 -7.05 -47.39
C ARG A 84 -5.27 -8.56 -47.15
N THR A 85 -5.53 -9.00 -45.91
CA THR A 85 -5.58 -10.43 -45.56
C THR A 85 -6.60 -11.14 -46.45
N ALA A 86 -6.22 -12.30 -46.99
CA ALA A 86 -7.11 -13.13 -47.79
C ALA A 86 -8.23 -13.71 -46.91
N SER A 87 -9.42 -13.90 -47.48
CA SER A 87 -10.53 -14.52 -46.74
C SER A 87 -10.18 -15.95 -46.31
N GLY A 88 -10.53 -16.29 -45.08
CA GLY A 88 -10.24 -17.58 -44.45
C GLY A 88 -8.94 -17.61 -43.65
N GLU A 89 -8.04 -16.64 -43.84
CA GLU A 89 -6.84 -16.52 -43.01
C GLU A 89 -7.18 -15.99 -41.61
N SER A 90 -6.43 -16.45 -40.61
CA SER A 90 -6.66 -16.14 -39.21
C SER A 90 -5.47 -15.42 -38.56
N TYR A 91 -5.77 -14.49 -37.66
CA TYR A 91 -4.83 -13.88 -36.73
C TYR A 91 -5.18 -14.25 -35.29
N TYR A 92 -4.18 -14.46 -34.44
CA TYR A 92 -4.36 -14.92 -33.07
C TYR A 92 -3.82 -13.90 -32.08
N ALA A 93 -4.62 -13.55 -31.08
CA ALA A 93 -4.19 -12.79 -29.92
C ALA A 93 -4.43 -13.63 -28.67
N THR A 94 -3.40 -13.89 -27.88
CA THR A 94 -3.50 -14.68 -26.64
C THR A 94 -3.14 -13.83 -25.44
N GLN A 95 -3.96 -13.87 -24.40
CA GLN A 95 -3.72 -13.24 -23.09
C GLN A 95 -4.06 -14.24 -21.98
N SER A 96 -3.25 -14.28 -20.93
CA SER A 96 -3.58 -15.08 -19.73
C SER A 96 -4.49 -14.27 -18.81
N VAL A 97 -5.66 -14.83 -18.49
CA VAL A 97 -6.63 -14.30 -17.52
C VAL A 97 -6.64 -15.22 -16.29
N TYR A 98 -7.19 -14.76 -15.16
CA TYR A 98 -7.15 -15.47 -13.89
C TYR A 98 -8.56 -15.79 -13.39
N ASP A 99 -8.77 -17.00 -12.91
CA ASP A 99 -10.03 -17.43 -12.27
C ASP A 99 -10.09 -17.05 -10.78
N SER A 100 -11.21 -17.36 -10.10
CA SER A 100 -11.37 -17.05 -8.67
C SER A 100 -10.45 -17.86 -7.74
N LEU A 101 -9.80 -18.91 -8.23
CA LEU A 101 -8.78 -19.67 -7.49
C LEU A 101 -7.35 -19.20 -7.81
N GLY A 102 -7.17 -18.28 -8.76
CA GLY A 102 -5.89 -17.74 -9.19
C GLY A 102 -5.18 -18.58 -10.25
N ASN A 103 -5.83 -19.54 -10.89
CA ASN A 103 -5.24 -20.28 -12.00
C ASN A 103 -5.18 -19.39 -13.24
N ALA A 104 -4.05 -19.42 -13.95
CA ALA A 104 -3.92 -18.78 -15.25
C ALA A 104 -4.66 -19.59 -16.32
N VAL A 105 -5.63 -18.96 -16.96
CA VAL A 105 -6.41 -19.46 -18.07
C VAL A 105 -5.98 -18.71 -19.33
N PRO A 106 -5.25 -19.33 -20.27
CA PRO A 106 -4.90 -18.67 -21.53
C PRO A 106 -6.15 -18.52 -22.39
N LEU A 107 -6.51 -17.28 -22.70
CA LEU A 107 -7.61 -16.92 -23.58
C LEU A 107 -7.02 -16.50 -24.93
N THR A 108 -7.36 -17.25 -25.98
CA THR A 108 -6.95 -16.96 -27.36
C THR A 108 -8.15 -16.48 -28.17
N LEU A 109 -8.09 -15.23 -28.63
CA LEU A 109 -9.00 -14.68 -29.63
C LEU A 109 -8.44 -14.98 -31.02
N THR A 110 -9.27 -15.61 -31.84
CA THR A 110 -8.97 -15.96 -33.23
C THR A 110 -9.83 -15.09 -34.14
N PHE A 111 -9.18 -14.19 -34.87
CA PHE A 111 -9.79 -13.31 -35.86
C PHE A 111 -9.67 -13.95 -37.24
N THR A 112 -10.78 -14.32 -37.88
CA THR A 112 -10.77 -14.93 -39.21
C THR A 112 -11.41 -14.00 -40.23
N LYS A 113 -10.69 -13.70 -41.32
CA LYS A 113 -11.14 -12.75 -42.34
C LYS A 113 -12.31 -13.32 -43.15
N GLN A 114 -13.39 -12.56 -43.27
CA GLN A 114 -14.55 -12.93 -44.08
C GLN A 114 -14.45 -12.37 -45.52
N LEU A 115 -15.29 -12.91 -46.41
CA LEU A 115 -15.37 -12.48 -47.81
C LEU A 115 -15.95 -11.06 -47.98
N ALA A 116 -16.71 -10.57 -46.99
CA ALA A 116 -17.28 -9.23 -46.99
C ALA A 116 -16.20 -8.17 -46.66
N ASP A 117 -16.31 -7.00 -47.30
CA ASP A 117 -15.35 -5.90 -47.14
C ASP A 117 -15.12 -5.58 -45.65
N GLN A 118 -13.86 -5.67 -45.25
CA GLN A 118 -13.35 -5.39 -43.89
C GLN A 118 -14.08 -6.08 -42.72
N THR A 119 -14.70 -7.24 -42.94
CA THR A 119 -15.35 -8.01 -41.86
C THR A 119 -14.48 -9.16 -41.35
N TRP A 120 -14.45 -9.33 -40.04
CA TRP A 120 -13.74 -10.41 -39.34
C TRP A 120 -14.68 -11.14 -38.38
N THR A 121 -14.59 -12.46 -38.35
CA THR A 121 -15.24 -13.27 -37.31
C THR A 121 -14.26 -13.51 -36.18
N VAL A 122 -14.71 -13.28 -34.94
CA VAL A 122 -13.89 -13.48 -33.75
C VAL A 122 -14.40 -14.68 -32.99
N ALA A 123 -13.55 -15.67 -32.75
CA ALA A 123 -13.83 -16.80 -31.88
C ALA A 123 -12.88 -16.76 -30.68
N ALA A 124 -13.41 -16.97 -29.48
CA ALA A 124 -12.60 -17.10 -28.28
C ALA A 124 -12.42 -18.59 -27.95
N SER A 125 -11.24 -18.97 -27.50
CA SER A 125 -10.94 -20.33 -27.08
C SER A 125 -9.95 -20.34 -25.92
N THR A 126 -9.92 -21.44 -25.17
CA THR A 126 -8.95 -21.67 -24.10
C THR A 126 -8.47 -23.12 -24.15
N THR A 127 -7.42 -23.44 -23.41
CA THR A 127 -6.87 -24.80 -23.34
C THR A 127 -7.70 -25.70 -22.42
N ALA A 128 -7.81 -26.99 -22.77
CA ALA A 128 -8.38 -28.01 -21.89
C ALA A 128 -7.67 -28.01 -20.51
N PRO A 129 -8.38 -28.28 -19.39
CA PRO A 129 -9.72 -28.89 -19.29
C PRO A 129 -10.88 -27.89 -19.33
N ASN A 130 -10.62 -26.61 -19.58
CA ASN A 130 -11.66 -25.58 -19.59
C ASN A 130 -12.64 -25.81 -20.77
N GLY A 131 -13.91 -25.47 -20.52
CA GLY A 131 -15.02 -25.70 -21.43
C GLY A 131 -15.18 -24.64 -22.51
N ALA A 132 -16.39 -24.55 -23.07
CA ALA A 132 -16.71 -23.61 -24.13
C ALA A 132 -16.54 -22.16 -23.67
N VAL A 133 -16.02 -21.32 -24.57
CA VAL A 133 -15.96 -19.87 -24.42
C VAL A 133 -17.00 -19.24 -25.34
N THR A 134 -17.74 -18.27 -24.85
CA THR A 134 -18.72 -17.51 -25.64
C THR A 134 -18.43 -16.02 -25.56
N ILE A 135 -18.61 -15.32 -26.66
CA ILE A 135 -18.57 -13.86 -26.76
C ILE A 135 -20.02 -13.38 -26.88
N ASN A 136 -20.49 -12.60 -25.91
CA ASN A 136 -21.86 -12.10 -25.83
C ASN A 136 -22.92 -13.22 -25.99
N GLY A 137 -22.66 -14.37 -25.37
CA GLY A 137 -23.53 -15.56 -25.41
C GLY A 137 -23.45 -16.41 -26.68
N ALA A 138 -22.65 -16.03 -27.69
CA ALA A 138 -22.45 -16.79 -28.92
C ALA A 138 -21.04 -17.40 -29.00
N ALA A 139 -20.86 -18.48 -29.76
CA ALA A 139 -19.53 -19.09 -29.98
C ALA A 139 -18.58 -18.18 -30.77
N THR A 140 -19.13 -17.23 -31.53
CA THR A 140 -18.38 -16.29 -32.36
C THR A 140 -19.01 -14.90 -32.30
N GLY A 141 -18.18 -13.86 -32.26
CA GLY A 141 -18.55 -12.47 -32.50
C GLY A 141 -18.16 -12.00 -33.90
N SER A 142 -18.51 -10.75 -34.22
CA SER A 142 -18.16 -10.09 -35.48
C SER A 142 -17.46 -8.77 -35.19
N VAL A 143 -16.39 -8.51 -35.92
CA VAL A 143 -15.69 -7.22 -35.96
C VAL A 143 -15.80 -6.66 -37.37
N VAL A 144 -16.30 -5.43 -37.50
CA VAL A 144 -16.47 -4.76 -38.79
C VAL A 144 -15.80 -3.40 -38.72
N PHE A 145 -15.00 -3.09 -39.74
CA PHE A 145 -14.38 -1.77 -39.90
C PHE A 145 -15.09 -0.99 -41.01
N ASP A 146 -15.10 0.34 -40.90
CA ASP A 146 -15.56 1.24 -41.95
C ASP A 146 -14.50 1.50 -43.03
N GLU A 147 -14.80 2.41 -43.97
CA GLU A 147 -13.88 2.79 -45.06
C GLU A 147 -12.60 3.47 -44.55
N ASP A 148 -12.66 4.10 -43.38
CA ASP A 148 -11.53 4.75 -42.71
C ASP A 148 -10.72 3.76 -41.85
N GLY A 149 -11.12 2.49 -41.77
CA GLY A 149 -10.45 1.44 -41.00
C GLY A 149 -10.75 1.48 -39.51
N ILE A 150 -11.77 2.23 -39.09
CA ILE A 150 -12.22 2.34 -37.69
C ILE A 150 -13.28 1.28 -37.40
N MET A 151 -13.21 0.67 -36.21
CA MET A 151 -14.16 -0.35 -35.80
C MET A 151 -15.56 0.26 -35.56
N THR A 152 -16.57 -0.31 -36.20
CA THR A 152 -17.99 0.07 -36.04
C THR A 152 -18.83 -1.01 -35.37
N THR A 153 -18.41 -2.27 -35.48
CA THR A 153 -19.02 -3.42 -34.80
C THR A 153 -17.90 -4.20 -34.12
N PRO A 154 -18.07 -4.65 -32.86
CA PRO A 154 -19.25 -4.49 -31.99
C PRO A 154 -19.50 -3.04 -31.55
N ALA A 155 -20.76 -2.66 -31.32
CA ALA A 155 -21.16 -1.31 -30.92
C ALA A 155 -21.18 -1.10 -29.38
N GLY A 156 -20.31 -1.82 -28.67
CA GLY A 156 -20.21 -1.81 -27.21
C GLY A 156 -19.30 -2.94 -26.72
N ASP A 157 -18.99 -2.91 -25.43
CA ASP A 157 -18.17 -3.94 -24.78
C ASP A 157 -18.80 -5.33 -24.93
N GLN A 158 -17.93 -6.33 -25.11
CA GLN A 158 -18.37 -7.70 -25.33
C GLN A 158 -18.03 -8.57 -24.11
N PRO A 159 -19.03 -9.09 -23.37
CA PRO A 159 -18.76 -10.00 -22.28
C PRO A 159 -18.29 -11.36 -22.85
N ILE A 160 -17.12 -11.79 -22.43
CA ILE A 160 -16.54 -13.10 -22.70
C ILE A 160 -16.80 -13.98 -21.49
N ALA A 161 -17.54 -15.08 -21.69
CA ALA A 161 -17.84 -16.05 -20.66
C ALA A 161 -17.09 -17.36 -20.94
N ILE A 162 -16.30 -17.82 -19.97
CA ILE A 162 -15.53 -19.06 -20.03
C ILE A 162 -16.16 -20.07 -19.05
N THR A 163 -16.54 -21.23 -19.55
CA THR A 163 -16.99 -22.34 -18.67
C THR A 163 -15.78 -23.02 -18.07
N LEU A 164 -15.62 -22.97 -16.75
CA LEU A 164 -14.48 -23.61 -16.06
C LEU A 164 -14.87 -24.99 -15.52
N ALA A 165 -13.95 -25.96 -15.61
CA ALA A 165 -14.15 -27.33 -15.14
C ALA A 165 -13.26 -27.70 -13.94
N ASN A 166 -12.55 -26.71 -13.39
CA ASN A 166 -11.53 -26.87 -12.34
C ASN A 166 -12.04 -26.58 -10.93
N GLY A 167 -13.35 -26.40 -10.74
CA GLY A 167 -13.97 -26.10 -9.45
C GLY A 167 -13.93 -24.63 -9.02
N ALA A 168 -13.39 -23.72 -9.85
CA ALA A 168 -13.54 -22.28 -9.68
C ALA A 168 -14.98 -21.83 -10.00
N ASP A 169 -15.30 -20.58 -9.67
CA ASP A 169 -16.59 -19.99 -10.02
C ASP A 169 -16.78 -19.95 -11.54
N THR A 170 -17.93 -20.43 -12.00
CA THR A 170 -18.23 -20.57 -13.43
C THR A 170 -19.63 -20.04 -13.75
N PRO A 171 -19.81 -19.29 -14.86
CA PRO A 171 -18.79 -18.91 -15.84
C PRO A 171 -17.88 -17.77 -15.36
N LEU A 172 -16.59 -17.86 -15.69
CA LEU A 172 -15.68 -16.71 -15.58
C LEU A 172 -16.09 -15.69 -16.64
N THR A 173 -16.61 -14.55 -16.20
CA THR A 173 -17.11 -13.49 -17.08
C THR A 173 -16.15 -12.31 -17.07
N ILE A 174 -15.64 -11.96 -18.25
CA ILE A 174 -14.68 -10.88 -18.47
C ILE A 174 -15.28 -9.91 -19.48
N SER A 175 -15.30 -8.62 -19.18
CA SER A 175 -15.67 -7.60 -20.17
C SER A 175 -14.49 -7.38 -21.10
N TRP A 176 -14.68 -7.61 -22.41
CA TRP A 176 -13.76 -7.07 -23.40
C TRP A 176 -14.09 -5.59 -23.58
N ASP A 177 -13.22 -4.76 -22.98
CA ASP A 177 -13.31 -3.31 -23.02
C ASP A 177 -12.96 -2.81 -24.42
N LEU A 178 -13.93 -2.17 -25.07
CA LEU A 178 -13.83 -1.57 -26.39
C LEU A 178 -14.35 -0.12 -26.38
N TYR A 179 -15.16 0.26 -25.39
CA TYR A 179 -15.86 1.54 -25.30
C TYR A 179 -15.71 2.18 -23.93
N ASP A 180 -15.57 3.51 -23.91
CA ASP A 180 -15.58 4.27 -22.67
C ASP A 180 -16.99 4.35 -22.04
N ALA A 181 -17.06 4.87 -20.79
CA ALA A 181 -18.32 5.07 -20.08
C ALA A 181 -19.29 6.08 -20.75
N LEU A 182 -18.84 6.83 -21.77
CA LEU A 182 -19.63 7.76 -22.57
C LEU A 182 -20.03 7.16 -23.94
N ASN A 183 -19.78 5.86 -24.16
CA ASN A 183 -20.00 5.11 -25.41
C ASN A 183 -19.16 5.59 -26.62
N ASN A 184 -17.97 6.15 -26.40
CA ASN A 184 -17.00 6.34 -27.47
C ASN A 184 -16.09 5.11 -27.55
N SER A 185 -15.81 4.65 -28.78
CA SER A 185 -14.83 3.58 -29.00
C SER A 185 -13.44 4.04 -28.55
N HIS A 186 -12.72 3.19 -27.83
CA HIS A 186 -11.32 3.41 -27.49
C HIS A 186 -10.40 3.45 -28.73
N ASN A 187 -10.91 2.97 -29.87
CA ASN A 187 -10.16 2.76 -31.12
C ASN A 187 -9.01 1.74 -30.98
N ASP A 188 -9.16 0.82 -30.04
CA ASP A 188 -8.23 -0.30 -29.78
C ASP A 188 -8.18 -1.32 -30.94
N MET A 189 -9.09 -1.22 -31.91
CA MET A 189 -9.10 -2.08 -33.08
C MET A 189 -9.10 -1.27 -34.35
N SER A 190 -8.18 -1.62 -35.25
CA SER A 190 -8.06 -1.01 -36.58
C SER A 190 -7.96 -2.03 -37.71
N GLY A 191 -8.45 -1.64 -38.88
CA GLY A 191 -8.45 -2.41 -40.11
C GLY A 191 -7.49 -1.86 -41.16
N PHE A 192 -6.30 -1.39 -40.79
CA PHE A 192 -5.41 -0.73 -41.75
C PHE A 192 -4.68 -1.73 -42.67
N ALA A 193 -4.18 -1.23 -43.80
CA ALA A 193 -3.42 -2.01 -44.78
C ALA A 193 -1.95 -2.25 -44.34
N SER A 194 -1.76 -2.67 -43.10
CA SER A 194 -0.47 -3.06 -42.50
C SER A 194 -0.58 -4.45 -41.90
N PRO A 195 0.53 -5.21 -41.77
CA PRO A 195 0.50 -6.55 -41.20
C PRO A 195 -0.24 -6.61 -39.88
N SER A 196 -1.01 -7.68 -39.66
CA SER A 196 -1.75 -7.84 -38.42
C SER A 196 -0.79 -7.93 -37.24
N SER A 197 -1.05 -7.14 -36.21
CA SER A 197 -0.20 -7.06 -35.03
C SER A 197 -1.00 -6.66 -33.81
N THR A 198 -0.61 -7.22 -32.66
CA THR A 198 -1.12 -6.82 -31.36
C THR A 198 -0.07 -5.94 -30.69
N THR A 199 -0.40 -4.68 -30.48
CA THR A 199 0.50 -3.67 -29.93
C THR A 199 0.42 -3.65 -28.41
N PHE A 200 -0.78 -3.86 -27.86
CA PHE A 200 -1.03 -3.84 -26.42
C PHE A 200 -2.03 -4.93 -26.02
N GLN A 201 -1.85 -5.47 -24.82
CA GLN A 201 -2.72 -6.46 -24.20
C GLN A 201 -2.77 -6.16 -22.70
N TYR A 202 -3.96 -6.13 -22.13
CA TYR A 202 -4.14 -5.83 -20.71
C TYR A 202 -5.29 -6.64 -20.11
N GLN A 203 -5.13 -7.00 -18.85
CA GLN A 203 -6.17 -7.57 -18.02
C GLN A 203 -5.88 -7.26 -16.55
N ASN A 204 -6.92 -7.22 -15.72
CA ASN A 204 -6.82 -6.74 -14.34
C ASN A 204 -6.74 -7.85 -13.25
N GLY A 205 -6.78 -9.12 -13.61
CA GLY A 205 -6.67 -10.24 -12.67
C GLY A 205 -5.22 -10.61 -12.33
N TYR A 206 -5.03 -11.35 -11.24
CA TYR A 206 -3.72 -11.86 -10.83
C TYR A 206 -3.84 -13.10 -9.94
N ALA A 207 -2.83 -13.97 -10.02
CA ALA A 207 -2.71 -15.13 -9.15
C ALA A 207 -2.42 -14.74 -7.69
N ALA A 208 -2.64 -15.68 -6.78
CA ALA A 208 -2.26 -15.52 -5.39
C ALA A 208 -0.75 -15.24 -5.26
N GLY A 209 -0.39 -14.31 -4.39
CA GLY A 209 0.99 -13.91 -4.16
C GLY A 209 1.46 -14.26 -2.76
N VAL A 210 2.74 -14.60 -2.60
CA VAL A 210 3.38 -14.71 -1.28
C VAL A 210 4.05 -13.39 -0.94
N LEU A 211 3.92 -12.94 0.30
CA LEU A 211 4.59 -11.73 0.80
C LEU A 211 6.11 -11.81 0.58
N ARG A 212 6.69 -10.78 -0.04
CA ARG A 212 8.12 -10.67 -0.34
C ARG A 212 8.82 -9.65 0.54
N ALA A 213 8.24 -8.47 0.66
CA ALA A 213 8.76 -7.42 1.52
C ALA A 213 7.62 -6.54 2.05
N VAL A 214 7.86 -5.93 3.21
CA VAL A 214 6.98 -4.91 3.78
C VAL A 214 7.70 -3.57 3.70
N SER A 215 6.99 -2.55 3.26
CA SER A 215 7.46 -1.17 3.23
C SER A 215 6.49 -0.26 3.96
N VAL A 216 7.00 0.87 4.44
CA VAL A 216 6.19 1.94 5.01
C VAL A 216 6.47 3.20 4.22
N ASP A 217 5.44 3.99 3.92
CA ASP A 217 5.56 5.28 3.25
C ASP A 217 5.54 6.47 4.25
N ASP A 218 5.59 7.69 3.72
CA ASP A 218 5.64 8.93 4.51
C ASP A 218 4.29 9.22 5.22
N ASP A 219 3.19 8.69 4.67
CA ASP A 219 1.83 8.78 5.24
C ASP A 219 1.58 7.68 6.29
N GLY A 220 2.57 6.82 6.52
CA GLY A 220 2.53 5.74 7.50
C GLY A 220 1.76 4.50 7.06
N ILE A 221 1.46 4.37 5.77
CA ILE A 221 0.83 3.18 5.20
C ILE A 221 1.88 2.08 5.10
N VAL A 222 1.62 1.00 5.83
CA VAL A 222 2.36 -0.25 5.79
C VAL A 222 1.80 -1.08 4.64
N SER A 223 2.60 -1.23 3.58
CA SER A 223 2.24 -1.97 2.38
C SER A 223 3.08 -3.24 2.23
N GLY A 224 2.44 -4.33 1.83
CA GLY A 224 3.09 -5.58 1.47
C GLY A 224 3.33 -5.65 -0.04
N THR A 225 4.56 -5.95 -0.45
CA THR A 225 4.88 -6.34 -1.83
C THR A 225 4.82 -7.86 -1.94
N TYR A 226 4.11 -8.36 -2.94
CA TYR A 226 3.86 -9.78 -3.13
C TYR A 226 4.57 -10.32 -4.37
N SER A 227 4.76 -11.64 -4.44
CA SER A 227 5.41 -12.32 -5.57
C SER A 227 4.67 -12.18 -6.90
N ASN A 228 3.38 -11.85 -6.86
CA ASN A 228 2.53 -11.56 -8.01
C ASN A 228 2.69 -10.10 -8.51
N GLY A 229 3.64 -9.33 -7.95
CA GLY A 229 3.92 -7.94 -8.32
C GLY A 229 2.97 -6.93 -7.70
N GLN A 230 1.98 -7.37 -6.92
CA GLN A 230 1.02 -6.47 -6.27
C GLN A 230 1.61 -5.80 -5.03
N LEU A 231 1.26 -4.53 -4.85
CA LEU A 231 1.51 -3.76 -3.64
C LEU A 231 0.17 -3.55 -2.95
N VAL A 232 -0.05 -4.24 -1.83
CA VAL A 232 -1.31 -4.16 -1.09
C VAL A 232 -1.10 -3.33 0.19
N PRO A 233 -1.82 -2.22 0.37
CA PRO A 233 -1.82 -1.49 1.64
C PRO A 233 -2.56 -2.33 2.70
N LEU A 234 -1.94 -2.56 3.85
CA LEU A 234 -2.49 -3.45 4.90
C LEU A 234 -2.95 -2.65 6.12
N TYR A 235 -2.10 -1.74 6.59
CA TYR A 235 -2.33 -0.95 7.79
C TYR A 235 -1.84 0.47 7.58
N GLN A 236 -2.38 1.42 8.32
CA GLN A 236 -1.81 2.74 8.49
C GLN A 236 -1.39 2.94 9.94
N ILE A 237 -0.13 3.29 10.19
CA ILE A 237 0.40 3.49 11.55
C ILE A 237 -0.41 4.57 12.26
N ALA A 238 -0.78 4.31 13.51
CA ALA A 238 -1.49 5.28 14.32
C ALA A 238 -0.49 6.10 15.15
N LEU A 239 -0.67 7.42 15.13
CA LEU A 239 0.05 8.33 16.01
C LEU A 239 -0.91 8.92 17.03
N ALA A 240 -0.41 9.22 18.22
CA ALA A 240 -1.15 9.95 19.25
C ALA A 240 -0.59 11.35 19.46
N ASP A 241 -1.46 12.36 19.41
CA ASP A 241 -1.16 13.71 19.91
C ASP A 241 -1.69 13.88 21.35
N PHE A 242 -1.07 14.77 22.10
CA PHE A 242 -1.49 15.12 23.46
C PHE A 242 -1.64 16.63 23.61
N PRO A 243 -2.63 17.11 24.39
CA PRO A 243 -2.72 18.51 24.76
C PRO A 243 -1.43 19.06 25.41
N SER A 244 -0.79 18.26 26.27
CA SER A 244 0.46 18.63 26.95
C SER A 244 1.45 17.48 26.96
N TYR A 245 2.59 17.65 26.28
CA TYR A 245 3.68 16.66 26.28
C TYR A 245 4.45 16.61 27.59
N GLU A 246 4.54 17.72 28.32
CA GLU A 246 5.25 17.78 29.62
C GLU A 246 4.50 17.03 30.72
N GLY A 247 3.19 16.84 30.55
CA GLY A 247 2.37 16.07 31.48
C GLY A 247 2.53 14.55 31.35
N LEU A 248 3.21 14.05 30.31
CA LEU A 248 3.39 12.61 30.13
C LEU A 248 4.33 12.04 31.20
N THR A 249 3.93 10.91 31.78
CA THR A 249 4.77 10.22 32.75
C THR A 249 5.73 9.29 32.03
N LYS A 250 7.03 9.43 32.30
CA LYS A 250 8.08 8.57 31.72
C LYS A 250 8.11 7.23 32.47
N LEU A 251 8.00 6.13 31.74
CA LEU A 251 8.16 4.77 32.27
C LEU A 251 9.61 4.25 32.13
N GLY A 252 10.48 4.99 31.43
CA GLY A 252 11.83 4.56 31.07
C GLY A 252 11.90 4.00 29.64
N ARG A 253 13.10 3.69 29.15
CA ARG A 253 13.32 3.11 27.80
C ARG A 253 12.64 3.90 26.65
N ASN A 254 12.52 5.22 26.80
CA ASN A 254 11.81 6.13 25.88
C ASN A 254 10.29 5.89 25.78
N LEU A 255 9.69 5.19 26.75
CA LEU A 255 8.26 4.98 26.86
C LEU A 255 7.60 6.01 27.78
N TYR A 256 6.38 6.38 27.39
CA TYR A 256 5.54 7.34 28.07
C TYR A 256 4.14 6.75 28.28
N VAL A 257 3.49 7.19 29.36
CA VAL A 257 2.08 6.91 29.63
C VAL A 257 1.32 8.21 29.87
N GLU A 258 0.04 8.20 29.53
CA GLU A 258 -0.86 9.30 29.80
C GLU A 258 -1.04 9.54 31.31
N SER A 259 -1.32 10.79 31.66
CA SER A 259 -1.61 11.22 33.01
C SER A 259 -2.74 12.24 32.99
N VAL A 260 -3.24 12.59 34.17
CA VAL A 260 -4.26 13.65 34.31
C VAL A 260 -3.74 14.99 33.77
N SER A 261 -2.43 15.27 33.85
CA SER A 261 -1.84 16.52 33.37
C SER A 261 -1.48 16.51 31.88
N SER A 262 -1.31 15.34 31.25
CA SER A 262 -1.12 15.26 29.79
C SER A 262 -2.43 15.49 29.02
N GLY A 263 -3.56 15.14 29.65
CA GLY A 263 -4.83 14.97 28.96
C GLY A 263 -4.93 13.61 28.26
N GLN A 264 -6.09 13.36 27.66
CA GLN A 264 -6.34 12.11 26.93
C GLN A 264 -5.58 12.07 25.59
N PRO A 265 -5.15 10.87 25.15
CA PRO A 265 -4.53 10.68 23.84
C PRO A 265 -5.55 10.98 22.73
N MET A 266 -5.10 11.65 21.68
CA MET A 266 -5.87 11.83 20.46
C MET A 266 -5.22 11.02 19.32
N PRO A 267 -5.65 9.77 19.09
CA PRO A 267 -5.13 8.95 18.00
C PRO A 267 -5.55 9.54 16.64
N GLY A 268 -4.67 9.44 15.66
CA GLY A 268 -4.92 9.92 14.31
C GLY A 268 -3.89 9.37 13.31
N VAL A 269 -4.16 9.62 12.04
CA VAL A 269 -3.27 9.22 10.95
C VAL A 269 -2.12 10.23 10.77
N PRO A 270 -0.92 9.79 10.36
CA PRO A 270 0.19 10.67 10.02
C PRO A 270 -0.17 11.64 8.89
N GLY A 271 0.49 12.80 8.86
CA GLY A 271 0.33 13.79 7.80
C GLY A 271 -1.00 14.57 7.81
N ASN A 272 -1.98 14.17 8.65
CA ASN A 272 -3.27 14.84 8.74
C ASN A 272 -3.42 15.68 10.03
N GLY A 273 -3.97 16.89 9.88
CA GLY A 273 -4.33 17.77 10.99
C GLY A 273 -3.12 18.26 11.79
N ARG A 274 -3.05 17.88 13.08
CA ARG A 274 -1.98 18.29 14.01
C ARG A 274 -0.81 17.31 14.05
N MET A 275 -0.94 16.17 13.36
CA MET A 275 0.02 15.08 13.40
C MET A 275 1.18 15.33 12.42
N GLY A 276 2.38 14.91 12.81
CA GLY A 276 3.54 14.87 11.93
C GLY A 276 3.43 13.78 10.87
N SER A 277 4.31 13.82 9.87
CA SER A 277 4.49 12.72 8.91
C SER A 277 5.47 11.69 9.43
N ILE A 278 5.49 10.51 8.81
CA ILE A 278 6.49 9.49 9.08
C ILE A 278 7.64 9.65 8.09
N ALA A 279 8.86 9.40 8.56
CA ALA A 279 10.03 9.22 7.73
C ALA A 279 10.39 7.72 7.76
N PRO A 280 10.15 6.98 6.65
CA PRO A 280 10.45 5.57 6.58
C PRO A 280 11.96 5.36 6.57
N SER A 281 12.40 4.22 7.10
CA SER A 281 13.83 3.83 7.17
C SER A 281 14.77 4.84 7.88
N ALA A 282 14.22 5.83 8.58
CA ALA A 282 14.97 6.76 9.42
C ALA A 282 14.89 6.37 10.90
N ILE A 283 15.79 6.91 11.71
CA ILE A 283 15.74 6.88 13.18
C ILE A 283 15.83 8.33 13.67
N GLU A 284 14.97 8.72 14.61
CA GLU A 284 15.01 10.07 15.18
C GLU A 284 16.30 10.23 16.01
N MET A 285 17.14 11.19 15.61
CA MET A 285 18.39 11.48 16.33
C MET A 285 18.12 12.15 17.67
N SER A 286 19.06 12.00 18.60
CA SER A 286 19.03 12.75 19.86
C SER A 286 18.98 14.24 19.57
N ASN A 287 18.04 14.95 20.19
CA ASN A 287 17.93 16.40 20.12
C ASN A 287 18.95 17.14 20.99
N VAL A 288 19.88 16.41 21.63
CA VAL A 288 20.90 16.96 22.52
C VAL A 288 22.15 17.35 21.74
N ASP A 289 22.49 18.64 21.77
CA ASP A 289 23.76 19.17 21.29
C ASP A 289 24.81 19.12 22.41
N LEU A 290 25.79 18.22 22.26
CA LEU A 290 26.83 18.00 23.25
C LEU A 290 27.59 19.28 23.59
N ALA A 291 27.88 20.15 22.61
CA ALA A 291 28.64 21.37 22.88
C ALA A 291 27.87 22.33 23.80
N LYS A 292 26.57 22.49 23.57
CA LYS A 292 25.70 23.34 24.41
C LYS A 292 25.54 22.76 25.80
N GLU A 293 25.31 21.45 25.92
CA GLU A 293 25.17 20.81 27.23
C GLU A 293 26.48 20.83 28.03
N PHE A 294 27.64 20.70 27.38
CA PHE A 294 28.94 20.86 28.05
C PHE A 294 29.14 22.28 28.58
N VAL A 295 28.81 23.31 27.80
CA VAL A 295 28.88 24.69 28.27
C VAL A 295 27.92 24.91 29.46
N LYS A 296 26.69 24.37 29.39
CA LYS A 296 25.70 24.44 30.47
C LYS A 296 26.16 23.72 31.74
N MET A 297 26.85 22.58 31.60
CA MET A 297 27.48 21.88 32.71
C MET A 297 28.57 22.76 33.35
N ILE A 298 29.46 23.36 32.55
CA ILE A 298 30.54 24.24 33.04
C ILE A 298 29.97 25.47 33.74
N THR A 299 28.92 26.10 33.19
CA THR A 299 28.30 27.27 33.83
C THR A 299 27.62 26.89 35.15
N THR A 300 26.94 25.75 35.19
CA THR A 300 26.30 25.22 36.41
C THR A 300 27.35 24.86 37.48
N GLN A 301 28.47 24.23 37.08
CA GLN A 301 29.60 23.94 37.97
C GLN A 301 30.25 25.22 38.50
N ARG A 302 30.47 26.23 37.66
CA ARG A 302 30.98 27.54 38.09
C ARG A 302 30.02 28.23 39.07
N ALA A 303 28.71 28.16 38.81
CA ALA A 303 27.69 28.70 39.72
C ALA A 303 27.72 27.97 41.08
N PHE A 304 27.83 26.64 41.09
CA PHE A 304 27.97 25.87 42.32
C PHE A 304 29.25 26.22 43.10
N GLN A 305 30.38 26.37 42.41
CA GLN A 305 31.64 26.80 43.02
C GLN A 305 31.54 28.22 43.60
N ALA A 306 30.91 29.15 42.87
CA ALA A 306 30.67 30.51 43.36
C ALA A 306 29.79 30.52 44.61
N ASN A 307 28.68 29.76 44.61
CA ASN A 307 27.80 29.62 45.77
C ASN A 307 28.53 29.03 46.98
N SER A 308 29.40 28.02 46.75
CA SER A 308 30.21 27.43 47.83
C SER A 308 31.24 28.40 48.41
N ARG A 309 31.85 29.24 47.55
CA ARG A 309 32.75 30.32 48.02
C ARG A 309 32.01 31.37 48.82
N ILE A 310 30.79 31.75 48.42
CA ILE A 310 29.94 32.68 49.19
C ILE A 310 29.70 32.16 50.62
N ILE A 311 29.40 30.85 50.76
CA ILE A 311 29.25 30.21 52.07
C ILE A 311 30.55 30.33 52.88
N THR A 312 31.69 29.98 52.29
CA THR A 312 33.00 30.05 52.97
C THR A 312 33.32 31.48 53.42
N THR A 313 33.11 32.48 52.55
CA THR A 313 33.34 33.88 52.91
C THR A 313 32.38 34.37 53.99
N SER A 314 31.15 33.84 54.02
CA SER A 314 30.19 34.17 55.08
C SER A 314 30.64 33.59 56.43
N ASP A 315 31.16 32.36 56.44
CA ASP A 315 31.69 31.71 57.64
C ASP A 315 32.94 32.42 58.19
N GLU A 316 33.82 32.90 57.31
CA GLU A 316 34.99 33.70 57.69
C GLU A 316 34.58 35.03 58.34
N VAL A 317 33.61 35.75 57.76
CA VAL A 317 33.09 37.00 58.33
C VAL A 317 32.43 36.76 59.69
N LEU A 318 31.66 35.69 59.85
CA LEU A 318 31.05 35.31 61.13
C LEU A 318 32.11 34.99 62.20
N SER A 319 33.18 34.29 61.80
CA SER A 319 34.30 33.96 62.71
C SER A 319 35.02 35.22 63.19
N GLU A 320 35.27 36.17 62.29
CA GLU A 320 35.88 37.46 62.64
C GLU A 320 34.99 38.29 63.57
N LEU A 321 33.67 38.29 63.33
CA LEU A 321 32.69 38.95 64.21
C LEU A 321 32.68 38.36 65.63
N ILE A 322 32.84 37.04 65.76
CA ILE A 322 32.98 36.36 67.05
C ILE A 322 34.28 36.77 67.75
N ASN A 323 35.38 36.90 67.01
CA ASN A 323 36.68 37.30 67.55
C ASN A 323 36.71 38.76 68.03
N ILE A 324 35.95 39.67 67.39
CA ILE A 324 35.83 41.08 67.81
C ILE A 324 35.11 41.25 69.16
N LYS A 325 34.26 40.30 69.56
CA LYS A 325 33.53 40.36 70.85
C LYS A 325 34.39 39.95 72.05
N ARG A 326 35.63 39.52 71.83
CA ARG A 326 36.55 39.05 72.86
C ARG A 326 37.57 40.11 73.23
#